data_AF-F1C7J4-F1
#
_entry.id   AF-F1C7J4-F1
#
_cell.length_a   1.000
_cell.length_b   1.000
_cell.length_c   1.000
_cell.angle_alpha   90.00
_cell.angle_beta   90.00
_cell.angle_gamma   90.00
#
_symmetry.space_group_name_H-M   'P 1'
#
loop_
_entity.id
_entity.type
_entity.pdbx_description
1 polymer ?
#
loop_
_entity_poly.entity_id
_entity_poly.type
_entity_poly.pdbx_seq_one_letter_code
_entity_poly.pdbx_strand_id
1 'polypeptide(L)'
;MRPHRHPHTFELLLPLRGRFVVLNFDDRGTVTHRAILGETCTVLEMAAGTWHAVLSLDTGGIIFEVKHGGYQPVAADDYAHWAPAEGEPGTTELMAWYAQAQVGDSTFAV
;
A
#
# COMPACT_ATOMS: atom_id res chain seq x y z
N MET A 1 0.74 5.67 -2.44
CA MET A 1 0.95 4.92 -3.70
C MET A 1 -0.37 4.35 -4.20
N ARG A 2 -0.56 4.21 -5.52
CA ARG A 2 -1.67 3.42 -6.07
C ARG A 2 -1.54 1.96 -5.57
N PRO A 3 -2.64 1.26 -5.22
CA PRO A 3 -2.54 -0.12 -4.80
C PRO A 3 -1.97 -0.96 -5.93
N HIS A 4 -1.04 -1.83 -5.57
CA HIS A 4 -0.33 -2.68 -6.53
C HIS A 4 0.06 -4.01 -5.88
N ARG A 5 0.58 -4.92 -6.70
CA ARG A 5 1.14 -6.19 -6.22
C ARG A 5 2.44 -6.53 -6.94
N HIS A 6 3.20 -7.42 -6.33
CA HIS A 6 4.42 -8.00 -6.92
C HIS A 6 4.26 -9.51 -7.06
N PRO A 7 3.85 -10.03 -8.24
CA PRO A 7 3.61 -11.47 -8.41
C PRO A 7 4.85 -12.34 -8.22
N HIS A 8 6.05 -11.77 -8.42
CA HIS A 8 7.31 -12.53 -8.49
C HIS A 8 8.11 -12.53 -7.18
N THR A 9 7.69 -11.77 -6.17
CA THR A 9 8.50 -11.56 -4.97
C THR A 9 7.66 -11.10 -3.79
N PHE A 10 8.08 -11.49 -2.58
CA PHE A 10 7.52 -10.89 -1.37
C PHE A 10 7.96 -9.43 -1.26
N GLU A 11 7.28 -8.68 -0.41
CA GLU A 11 7.68 -7.32 -0.06
C GLU A 11 7.70 -7.16 1.45
N LEU A 12 8.82 -6.66 1.97
CA LEU A 12 8.99 -6.34 3.38
C LEU A 12 9.18 -4.84 3.55
N LEU A 13 8.42 -4.26 4.47
CA LEU A 13 8.41 -2.84 4.79
C LEU A 13 8.82 -2.58 6.24
N LEU A 14 9.77 -1.66 6.42
CA LEU A 14 10.28 -1.22 7.71
C LEU A 14 10.39 0.32 7.71
N PRO A 15 9.77 1.05 8.64
CA PRO A 15 9.95 2.49 8.74
C PRO A 15 11.30 2.80 9.39
N LEU A 16 12.08 3.68 8.77
CA LEU A 16 13.29 4.26 9.36
C LEU A 16 13.00 5.59 10.08
N ARG A 17 11.96 6.31 9.62
CA ARG A 17 11.49 7.56 10.23
C ARG A 17 10.01 7.76 9.95
N GLY A 18 9.26 8.17 10.97
CA GLY A 18 7.83 8.45 10.86
C GLY A 18 6.99 7.17 10.80
N ARG A 19 5.68 7.36 10.64
CA ARG A 19 4.68 6.29 10.60
C ARG A 19 4.10 6.13 9.22
N PHE A 20 3.73 4.89 8.88
CA PHE A 20 3.09 4.55 7.62
C PHE A 20 1.91 3.63 7.86
N VAL A 21 0.77 3.93 7.25
CA VAL A 21 -0.31 2.94 7.15
C VAL A 21 -0.03 2.06 5.95
N VAL A 22 -0.09 0.74 6.17
CA VAL A 22 -0.09 -0.28 5.11
C VAL A 22 -1.46 -0.94 5.11
N LEU A 23 -2.06 -0.97 3.93
CA LEU A 23 -3.34 -1.65 3.68
C LEU A 23 -3.10 -2.76 2.68
N ASN A 24 -3.65 -3.95 2.96
CA ASN A 24 -3.74 -5.02 1.98
C ASN A 24 -5.18 -5.15 1.50
N PHE A 25 -5.36 -5.60 0.26
CA PHE A 25 -6.65 -5.72 -0.38
C PHE A 25 -6.90 -7.12 -0.93
N ASP A 26 -8.17 -7.46 -1.11
CA ASP A 26 -8.58 -8.55 -2.00
C ASP A 26 -8.63 -8.07 -3.47
N ASP A 27 -8.91 -8.99 -4.41
CA ASP A 27 -9.04 -8.67 -5.84
C ASP A 27 -10.18 -7.69 -6.17
N ARG A 28 -11.10 -7.44 -5.23
CA ARG A 28 -12.23 -6.52 -5.39
C ARG A 28 -11.96 -5.14 -4.78
N GLY A 29 -10.81 -4.95 -4.14
CA GLY A 29 -10.45 -3.70 -3.46
C GLY A 29 -10.95 -3.60 -2.01
N THR A 30 -11.43 -4.70 -1.41
CA THR A 30 -11.78 -4.73 0.01
C THR A 30 -10.52 -4.79 0.86
N VAL A 31 -10.39 -3.94 1.88
CA VAL A 31 -9.28 -3.98 2.84
C VAL A 31 -9.34 -5.29 3.63
N THR A 32 -8.31 -6.12 3.51
CA THR A 32 -8.17 -7.39 4.23
C THR A 32 -7.22 -7.29 5.43
N HIS A 33 -6.31 -6.31 5.40
CA HIS A 33 -5.35 -6.07 6.48
C HIS A 33 -5.04 -4.59 6.62
N ARG A 34 -4.78 -4.16 7.86
CA ARG A 34 -4.33 -2.79 8.20
C ARG A 34 -3.26 -2.86 9.27
N ALA A 35 -2.12 -2.24 9.01
CA ALA A 35 -1.05 -2.07 9.99
C ALA A 35 -0.53 -0.62 9.96
N ILE A 36 -0.11 -0.12 11.13
CA ILE A 36 0.64 1.14 11.21
C ILE A 36 2.10 0.80 11.55
N LEU A 37 2.96 0.88 10.53
CA LEU A 37 4.40 0.78 10.68
C LEU A 37 4.91 1.94 11.54
N GLY A 38 5.75 1.65 12.52
CA GLY A 38 6.34 2.64 13.42
C GLY A 38 5.45 2.99 14.61
N GLU A 39 4.33 2.27 14.77
CA GLU A 39 3.41 2.40 15.90
C GLU A 39 2.96 1.03 16.39
N THR A 40 2.06 0.35 15.66
CA THR A 40 1.51 -0.95 16.03
C THR A 40 2.26 -2.13 15.43
N CYS A 41 3.10 -1.87 14.43
CA CYS A 41 3.87 -2.86 13.69
C CYS A 41 5.29 -2.33 13.45
N THR A 42 6.31 -3.14 13.74
CA THR A 42 7.71 -2.76 13.45
C THR A 42 8.08 -3.10 12.02
N VAL A 43 7.78 -4.32 11.59
CA VAL A 43 8.09 -4.84 10.25
C VAL A 43 6.87 -5.59 9.74
N LEU A 44 6.52 -5.36 8.47
CA LEU A 44 5.48 -6.10 7.79
C LEU A 44 6.07 -6.76 6.55
N GLU A 45 5.97 -8.08 6.46
CA GLU A 45 6.23 -8.84 5.24
C GLU A 45 4.91 -9.28 4.62
N MET A 46 4.79 -9.09 3.30
CA MET A 46 3.65 -9.46 2.50
C MET A 46 4.08 -10.50 1.47
N ALA A 47 3.30 -11.58 1.35
CA ALA A 47 3.56 -12.61 0.36
C ALA A 47 3.47 -12.05 -1.07
N ALA A 48 4.16 -12.70 -2.00
CA ALA A 48 4.07 -12.36 -3.43
C ALA A 48 2.61 -12.34 -3.91
N GLY A 49 2.29 -11.37 -4.76
CA GLY A 49 0.95 -11.17 -5.31
C GLY A 49 -0.04 -10.48 -4.36
N THR A 50 0.35 -10.11 -3.13
CA THR A 50 -0.51 -9.35 -2.21
C THR A 50 -0.78 -7.94 -2.76
N TRP A 51 -2.05 -7.61 -2.99
CA TRP A 51 -2.46 -6.24 -3.27
C TRP A 51 -2.25 -5.39 -2.04
N HIS A 52 -1.49 -4.31 -2.16
CA HIS A 52 -1.22 -3.44 -1.03
C HIS A 52 -1.01 -1.98 -1.46
N ALA A 53 -1.17 -1.08 -0.49
CA ALA A 53 -0.84 0.34 -0.62
C ALA A 53 -0.19 0.83 0.68
N VAL A 54 0.71 1.81 0.52
CA VAL A 54 1.42 2.46 1.63
C VAL A 54 1.19 3.96 1.55
N LEU A 55 0.92 4.57 2.70
CA LEU A 55 0.82 6.02 2.89
C LEU A 55 1.65 6.45 4.09
N SER A 56 2.48 7.48 3.92
CA SER A 56 3.15 8.18 5.03
C SER A 56 2.13 8.99 5.81
N LEU A 57 2.05 8.78 7.12
CA LEU A 57 1.19 9.54 8.04
C LEU A 57 1.89 10.79 8.57
N ASP A 58 3.22 10.81 8.53
CA ASP A 58 4.04 11.92 9.00
C ASP A 58 4.83 12.56 7.84
N THR A 59 5.09 13.86 7.94
CA THR A 59 5.95 14.58 6.98
C THR A 59 7.41 14.13 7.12
N GLY A 60 8.07 13.90 5.98
CA GLY A 60 9.48 13.47 5.96
C GLY A 60 9.70 12.03 6.39
N GLY A 61 8.70 11.17 6.19
CA GLY A 61 8.79 9.73 6.42
C GLY A 61 9.88 9.09 5.55
N ILE A 62 10.58 8.10 6.11
CA ILE A 62 11.56 7.28 5.40
C ILE A 62 11.17 5.82 5.63
N ILE A 63 10.96 5.08 4.55
CA ILE A 63 10.67 3.64 4.58
C ILE A 63 11.80 2.87 3.90
N PHE A 64 12.13 1.71 4.44
CA PHE A 64 13.05 0.74 3.88
C PHE A 64 12.24 -0.45 3.37
N GLU A 65 12.52 -0.85 2.14
CA GLU A 65 11.79 -1.88 1.42
C GLU A 65 12.75 -2.98 0.95
N VAL A 66 12.35 -4.23 1.12
CA VAL A 66 13.09 -5.39 0.62
C VAL A 66 12.19 -6.25 -0.25
N LYS A 67 12.70 -6.57 -1.44
CA LYS A 67 12.14 -7.53 -2.39
C LYS A 67 13.23 -8.50 -2.80
N HIS A 68 12.88 -9.78 -2.97
CA HIS A 68 13.80 -10.78 -3.50
C HIS A 68 14.01 -10.59 -5.02
N GLY A 69 15.27 -10.60 -5.45
CA GLY A 69 15.68 -10.50 -6.84
C GLY A 69 16.09 -9.09 -7.27
N GLY A 70 16.40 -8.93 -8.55
CA GLY A 70 16.66 -7.60 -9.14
C GLY A 70 15.39 -6.76 -9.21
N TYR A 71 15.54 -5.44 -9.25
CA TYR A 71 14.42 -4.53 -9.43
C TYR A 71 13.63 -4.87 -10.70
N GLN A 72 12.31 -4.99 -10.55
CA GLN A 72 11.36 -5.15 -11.65
C GLN A 72 10.26 -4.10 -11.49
N PRO A 73 10.02 -3.25 -12.51
CA PRO A 73 8.88 -2.33 -12.49
C PRO A 73 7.56 -3.09 -12.36
N VAL A 74 6.59 -2.50 -11.67
CA VAL A 74 5.23 -3.02 -11.61
C VAL A 74 4.58 -2.92 -13.00
N ALA A 75 4.04 -4.03 -13.50
CA ALA A 75 3.32 -4.06 -14.76
C ALA A 75 1.96 -3.34 -14.66
N ALA A 76 1.42 -2.88 -15.79
CA ALA A 76 0.14 -2.15 -15.80
C ALA A 76 -1.01 -2.96 -15.16
N ASP A 77 -1.06 -4.27 -15.39
CA ASP A 77 -2.07 -5.18 -14.85
C ASP A 77 -1.91 -5.48 -13.35
N ASP A 78 -0.78 -5.09 -12.77
CA ASP A 78 -0.48 -5.24 -11.34
C ASP A 78 -0.69 -3.95 -10.55
N TYR A 79 -1.38 -2.96 -11.15
CA TYR A 79 -1.99 -1.83 -10.47
C TYR A 79 -3.50 -1.98 -10.40
N ALA A 80 -4.08 -1.68 -9.24
CA ALA A 80 -5.52 -1.75 -9.05
C ALA A 80 -6.27 -0.76 -9.96
N HIS A 81 -7.09 -1.26 -10.89
CA HIS A 81 -7.83 -0.46 -11.88
C HIS A 81 -8.82 0.54 -11.28
N TRP A 82 -9.32 0.28 -10.07
CA TRP A 82 -10.28 1.14 -9.37
C TRP A 82 -9.62 2.38 -8.74
N ALA A 83 -8.31 2.39 -8.56
CA ALA A 83 -7.59 3.52 -7.98
C ALA A 83 -7.02 4.44 -9.07
N PRO A 84 -7.06 5.77 -8.88
CA PRO A 84 -6.43 6.73 -9.79
C PRO A 84 -4.92 6.50 -9.90
N ALA A 85 -4.37 6.81 -11.08
CA ALA A 85 -2.92 6.88 -11.26
C ALA A 85 -2.35 8.10 -10.51
N GLU A 86 -1.05 8.08 -10.25
CA GLU A 86 -0.37 9.20 -9.59
C GLU A 86 -0.58 10.50 -10.39
N GLY A 87 -1.04 11.54 -9.71
CA GLY A 87 -1.31 12.85 -10.30
C GLY A 87 -2.67 12.99 -10.96
N GLU A 88 -3.45 11.91 -11.10
CA GLU A 88 -4.81 11.98 -11.64
C GLU A 88 -5.83 12.46 -10.60
N PRO A 89 -6.99 13.00 -11.04
CA PRO A 89 -8.10 13.35 -10.15
C PRO A 89 -8.50 12.17 -9.24
N GLY A 90 -8.81 12.44 -7.97
CA GLY A 90 -9.11 11.41 -6.98
C GLY A 90 -7.91 10.98 -6.13
N THR A 91 -6.67 11.34 -6.50
CA THR A 91 -5.48 10.92 -5.73
C THR A 91 -5.52 11.43 -4.29
N THR A 92 -5.94 12.68 -4.07
CA THR A 92 -6.01 13.29 -2.74
C THR A 92 -7.05 12.58 -1.87
N GLU A 93 -8.22 12.32 -2.44
CA GLU A 93 -9.31 11.61 -1.79
C GLU A 93 -8.89 10.18 -1.43
N LEU A 94 -8.12 9.52 -2.30
CA LEU A 94 -7.61 8.16 -2.06
C LEU A 94 -6.65 8.15 -0.88
N MET A 95 -5.70 9.10 -0.82
CA MET A 95 -4.78 9.19 0.30
C MET A 95 -5.51 9.53 1.61
N ALA A 96 -6.51 10.40 1.57
CA ALA A 96 -7.35 10.69 2.74
C ALA A 96 -8.11 9.44 3.21
N TRP A 97 -8.61 8.63 2.26
CA TRP A 97 -9.26 7.36 2.58
C TRP A 97 -8.31 6.35 3.21
N TYR A 98 -7.09 6.16 2.66
CA TYR A 98 -6.12 5.23 3.24
C TYR A 98 -5.79 5.52 4.71
N ALA A 99 -5.74 6.79 5.11
CA ALA A 99 -5.43 7.17 6.49
C ALA A 99 -6.45 6.61 7.50
N GLN A 100 -7.71 6.45 7.07
CA GLN A 100 -8.84 6.09 7.94
C GLN A 100 -9.48 4.72 7.63
N ALA A 101 -9.24 4.15 6.46
CA ALA A 101 -9.81 2.87 6.03
C ALA A 101 -9.55 1.76 7.05
N GLN A 102 -10.55 0.89 7.24
CA GLN A 102 -10.54 -0.25 8.16
C GLN A 102 -10.74 -1.56 7.39
N VAL A 103 -10.38 -2.69 8.03
CA VAL A 103 -10.63 -4.02 7.47
C VAL A 103 -12.13 -4.20 7.20
N GLY A 104 -12.47 -4.62 5.97
CA GLY A 104 -13.84 -4.74 5.48
C GLY A 104 -14.30 -3.58 4.60
N ASP A 105 -13.64 -2.43 4.64
CA ASP A 105 -13.99 -1.30 3.76
C ASP A 105 -13.64 -1.64 2.31
N SER A 106 -14.56 -1.34 1.39
CA SER A 106 -14.44 -1.70 -0.04
C SER A 106 -14.66 -0.52 -0.98
N THR A 107 -15.02 0.65 -0.45
CA THR A 107 -15.43 1.81 -1.26
C THR A 107 -14.50 2.98 -1.05
N PHE A 108 -13.51 3.09 -1.94
CA PHE A 108 -13.04 4.38 -2.42
C PHE A 108 -13.87 4.71 -3.67
N ALA A 109 -15.02 5.36 -3.49
CA ALA A 109 -15.83 5.85 -4.60
C ALA A 109 -15.67 7.37 -4.66
N VAL A 110 -15.12 7.86 -5.77
CA VAL A 110 -15.16 9.28 -6.17
C VAL A 110 -16.36 9.48 -7.08
#